data_AF-M0JBQ6-F1
#
_entry.id   AF-M0JBQ6-F1
#
_cell.length_a   1.000
_cell.length_b   1.000
_cell.length_c   1.000
_cell.angle_alpha   90.00
_cell.angle_beta   90.00
_cell.angle_gamma   90.00
#
_symmetry.space_group_name_H-M   'P 1'
#
loop_
_entity.id
_entity.type
_entity.pdbx_description
1 polymer ?
#
loop_
_entity_poly.entity_id
_entity_poly.type
_entity_poly.pdbx_seq_one_letter_code
_entity_poly.pdbx_strand_id
1 'polypeptide(L)'
;METRKVQLSGGTTFTVSLPKSWAQEHGIDAGSVLSLHPNNDGSLLIEATTDRTMEARTTTVDVATDSDNAVRQQIHALHAVGFDTVTLLDRTGHSAERRKLVEDTVSKLSGFELLEAGETRIRLTNLIDANNVDVRKSALRLRLVMLGMHRDAVQAVLNGDEALARQVIDRDSEADKLFAMVTRHFRRALTNLQEVEKLSYGRDELFEYYYASRQFERCADHAEKIARFALDPDAVVPATFADRIESLSATSRQVVDDAADVILADGGIEAAHAALSKRNDLSDNLQALDRDLYGHDTPGEAYVVGLLLDSIQRTAEYGANVAGIAIQQTARKCECLD
;
A
#
# COMPACT_ATOMS: atom_id res chain seq x y z
N MET A 1 -14.69 -21.48 -26.73
CA MET A 1 -15.30 -20.14 -26.80
C MET A 1 -16.58 -20.26 -27.61
N GLU A 2 -17.73 -20.09 -26.96
CA GLU A 2 -19.04 -20.12 -27.64
C GLU A 2 -19.41 -18.68 -28.04
N THR A 3 -19.87 -18.47 -29.27
CA THR A 3 -20.26 -17.15 -29.77
C THR A 3 -21.77 -17.07 -29.99
N ARG A 4 -22.30 -15.86 -29.85
CA ARG A 4 -23.72 -15.55 -30.04
C ARG A 4 -23.84 -14.33 -30.94
N LYS A 5 -24.81 -14.35 -31.84
CA LYS A 5 -25.17 -13.17 -32.62
C LYS A 5 -26.01 -12.25 -31.75
N VAL A 6 -25.67 -10.97 -31.77
CA VAL A 6 -26.54 -9.92 -31.24
C VAL A 6 -27.79 -9.82 -32.12
N GLN A 7 -28.94 -9.69 -31.49
CA GLN A 7 -30.24 -9.51 -32.13
C GLN A 7 -30.78 -8.11 -31.79
N LEU A 8 -31.47 -7.47 -32.73
CA LEU A 8 -32.16 -6.21 -32.47
C LEU A 8 -33.63 -6.51 -32.16
N SER A 9 -34.06 -6.19 -30.94
CA SER A 9 -35.44 -6.33 -30.48
C SER A 9 -36.09 -4.96 -30.33
N GLY A 10 -37.35 -4.85 -30.78
CA GLY A 10 -38.13 -3.60 -30.68
C GLY A 10 -37.52 -2.38 -31.37
N GLY A 11 -36.58 -2.58 -32.32
CA GLY A 11 -35.91 -1.53 -33.09
C GLY A 11 -34.90 -0.68 -32.31
N THR A 12 -34.78 -0.84 -30.99
CA THR A 12 -33.97 0.04 -30.12
C THR A 12 -33.08 -0.71 -29.15
N THR A 13 -33.34 -1.99 -28.88
CA THR A 13 -32.63 -2.75 -27.85
C THR A 13 -31.86 -3.90 -28.46
N PHE A 14 -30.57 -3.98 -28.18
CA PHE A 14 -29.75 -5.14 -28.52
C PHE A 14 -29.90 -6.23 -27.48
N THR A 15 -30.08 -7.47 -27.92
CA THR A 15 -30.21 -8.65 -27.07
C THR A 15 -29.22 -9.72 -27.49
N VAL A 16 -28.58 -10.38 -26.51
CA VAL A 16 -27.72 -11.54 -26.72
C VAL A 16 -28.19 -12.69 -25.83
N SER A 17 -28.30 -13.89 -26.38
CA SER A 17 -28.76 -15.06 -25.63
C SER A 17 -27.69 -15.61 -24.70
N LEU A 18 -28.02 -15.83 -23.43
CA LEU A 18 -27.11 -16.46 -22.46
C LEU A 18 -26.93 -17.96 -22.77
N PRO A 19 -25.76 -18.56 -22.46
CA PRO A 19 -25.59 -20.00 -22.54
C PRO A 19 -26.56 -20.72 -21.60
N LYS A 20 -27.33 -21.68 -22.12
CA LYS A 20 -28.40 -22.36 -21.36
C LYS A 20 -27.85 -23.10 -20.13
N SER A 21 -26.72 -23.78 -20.26
CA SER A 21 -26.08 -24.50 -19.14
C SER A 21 -25.66 -23.55 -18.02
N TRP A 22 -25.04 -22.42 -18.36
CA TRP A 22 -24.63 -21.40 -17.40
C TRP A 22 -25.84 -20.78 -16.69
N ALA A 23 -26.89 -20.44 -17.44
CA ALA A 23 -28.12 -19.89 -16.87
C ALA A 23 -28.77 -20.87 -15.87
N GLN A 24 -28.85 -22.15 -16.21
CA GLN A 24 -29.39 -23.19 -15.33
C GLN A 24 -28.54 -23.42 -14.08
N GLU A 25 -27.21 -23.44 -14.22
CA GLU A 25 -26.27 -23.58 -13.09
C GLU A 25 -26.42 -22.44 -12.07
N HIS A 26 -26.74 -21.24 -12.53
CA HIS A 26 -26.89 -20.04 -11.71
C HIS A 26 -28.36 -19.70 -11.38
N GLY A 27 -29.31 -20.61 -11.65
CA GLY A 27 -30.72 -20.41 -11.32
C GLY A 27 -31.38 -19.22 -12.02
N ILE A 28 -30.93 -18.90 -13.24
CA ILE A 28 -31.46 -17.79 -14.04
C ILE A 28 -32.61 -18.31 -14.91
N ASP A 29 -33.79 -17.76 -14.68
CA ASP A 29 -35.03 -18.07 -15.39
C ASP A 29 -35.55 -16.85 -16.17
N ALA A 30 -36.61 -17.07 -16.96
CA ALA A 30 -37.29 -15.97 -17.64
C ALA A 30 -37.82 -14.96 -16.61
N GLY A 31 -37.40 -13.70 -16.72
CA GLY A 31 -37.74 -12.63 -15.78
C GLY A 31 -36.70 -12.38 -14.68
N SER A 32 -35.66 -13.22 -14.57
CA SER A 32 -34.52 -12.91 -13.70
C SER A 32 -33.85 -11.60 -14.11
N VAL A 33 -33.54 -10.76 -13.12
CA VAL A 33 -32.77 -9.53 -13.32
C VAL A 33 -31.29 -9.86 -13.22
N LEU A 34 -30.47 -9.31 -14.11
CA LEU A 34 -29.02 -9.50 -14.13
C LEU A 34 -28.33 -8.14 -14.09
N SER A 35 -27.23 -8.05 -13.36
CA SER A 35 -26.38 -6.86 -13.36
C SER A 35 -25.47 -6.90 -14.59
N LEU A 36 -25.31 -5.74 -15.22
CA LEU A 36 -24.46 -5.56 -16.39
C LEU A 36 -23.35 -4.57 -16.03
N HIS A 37 -22.11 -5.02 -16.20
CA HIS A 37 -20.91 -4.25 -15.90
C HIS A 37 -20.12 -4.05 -17.20
N PRO A 38 -20.36 -2.97 -17.95
CA PRO A 38 -19.59 -2.64 -19.14
C PRO A 38 -18.20 -2.13 -18.75
N ASN A 39 -17.17 -2.64 -19.42
CA ASN A 39 -15.78 -2.18 -19.26
C ASN A 39 -15.35 -1.32 -20.46
N ASN A 40 -14.30 -0.52 -20.27
CA ASN A 40 -13.76 0.37 -21.31
C ASN A 40 -13.11 -0.37 -22.49
N ASP A 41 -12.73 -1.64 -22.31
CA ASP A 41 -12.16 -2.52 -23.35
C ASP A 41 -13.23 -3.15 -24.25
N GLY A 42 -14.50 -2.76 -24.08
CA GLY A 42 -15.64 -3.30 -24.82
C GLY A 42 -16.14 -4.65 -24.29
N SER A 43 -15.55 -5.19 -23.21
CA SER A 43 -16.10 -6.36 -22.54
C SER A 43 -17.34 -5.99 -21.71
N LEU A 44 -18.26 -6.95 -21.61
CA LEU A 44 -19.48 -6.84 -20.81
C LEU A 44 -19.53 -8.03 -19.86
N LEU A 45 -19.41 -7.77 -18.57
CA LEU A 45 -19.63 -8.80 -17.57
C LEU A 45 -21.11 -8.84 -17.17
N ILE A 46 -21.65 -10.04 -17.12
CA ILE A 46 -23.02 -10.31 -16.70
C ILE A 46 -22.95 -11.07 -15.38
N GLU A 47 -23.55 -10.50 -14.34
CA GLU A 47 -23.63 -11.14 -13.04
C GLU A 47 -25.08 -11.55 -12.76
N ALA A 48 -25.26 -12.82 -12.37
CA ALA A 48 -26.52 -13.27 -11.81
C ALA A 48 -26.77 -12.47 -10.54
N THR A 49 -27.85 -11.68 -10.51
CA THR A 49 -28.26 -10.95 -9.31
C THR A 49 -28.69 -11.99 -8.28
N THR A 50 -27.72 -12.55 -7.57
CA THR A 50 -27.95 -12.99 -6.21
C THR A 50 -28.21 -11.71 -5.42
N ASP A 51 -29.06 -11.79 -4.40
CA ASP A 51 -29.32 -10.72 -3.42
C ASP A 51 -28.05 -10.32 -2.62
N ARG A 52 -26.88 -10.24 -3.25
CA ARG A 52 -25.66 -9.63 -2.75
C ARG A 52 -25.75 -8.10 -2.86
N THR A 53 -26.94 -7.57 -2.57
CA THR A 53 -27.18 -6.16 -2.31
C THR A 53 -26.30 -5.76 -1.14
N MET A 54 -25.11 -5.20 -1.41
CA MET A 54 -24.27 -4.52 -0.43
C MET A 54 -24.20 -5.17 0.96
N GLU A 55 -24.21 -6.51 1.07
CA GLU A 55 -24.06 -7.14 2.38
C GLU A 55 -22.64 -6.86 2.83
N ALA A 56 -22.52 -5.98 3.84
CA ALA A 56 -21.26 -5.62 4.45
C ALA A 56 -20.48 -6.91 4.74
N ARG A 57 -19.26 -7.00 4.21
CA ARG A 57 -18.49 -8.24 4.30
C ARG A 57 -18.15 -8.48 5.77
N THR A 58 -18.87 -9.41 6.39
CA THR A 58 -18.82 -9.62 7.84
C THR A 58 -18.19 -10.97 8.17
N THR A 59 -17.40 -11.03 9.23
CA THR A 59 -16.87 -12.29 9.76
C THR A 59 -16.79 -12.29 11.27
N THR A 60 -16.80 -13.50 11.86
CA THR A 60 -16.49 -13.74 13.27
C THR A 60 -15.30 -14.67 13.36
N VAL A 61 -14.31 -14.31 14.17
CA VAL A 61 -13.09 -15.10 14.38
C VAL A 61 -12.98 -15.41 15.86
N ASP A 62 -12.80 -16.69 16.18
CA ASP A 62 -12.49 -17.13 17.54
C ASP A 62 -11.01 -16.87 17.83
N VAL A 63 -10.73 -16.09 18.87
CA VAL A 63 -9.38 -15.67 19.27
C VAL A 63 -9.04 -16.08 20.70
N ALA A 64 -9.83 -16.98 21.30
CA ALA A 64 -9.70 -17.36 22.71
C ALA A 64 -8.33 -17.97 23.06
N THR A 65 -7.74 -18.72 22.13
CA THR A 65 -6.42 -19.36 22.30
C THR A 65 -5.29 -18.61 21.62
N ASP A 66 -5.60 -17.50 20.94
CA ASP A 66 -4.62 -16.77 20.16
C ASP A 66 -3.71 -15.94 21.05
N SER A 67 -2.41 -15.96 20.73
CA SER A 67 -1.47 -15.00 21.31
C SER A 67 -1.83 -13.57 20.90
N ASP A 68 -1.39 -12.59 21.67
CA ASP A 68 -1.59 -11.18 21.36
C ASP A 68 -1.07 -10.81 19.97
N ASN A 69 0.10 -11.33 19.56
CA ASN A 69 0.63 -11.12 18.22
C ASN A 69 -0.24 -11.73 17.13
N ALA A 70 -0.79 -12.93 17.36
CA ALA A 70 -1.70 -13.57 16.42
C ALA A 70 -2.99 -12.74 16.25
N VAL A 71 -3.54 -12.18 17.34
CA VAL A 71 -4.69 -11.26 17.25
C VAL A 71 -4.37 -10.02 16.43
N ARG A 72 -3.21 -9.38 16.66
CA ARG A 72 -2.78 -8.22 15.85
C ARG A 72 -2.72 -8.60 14.37
N GLN A 73 -2.02 -9.68 14.04
CA GLN A 73 -1.87 -10.18 12.66
C GLN A 73 -3.23 -10.48 12.02
N GLN A 74 -4.15 -11.08 12.76
CA GLN A 74 -5.50 -11.39 12.28
C GLN A 74 -6.29 -10.11 11.96
N ILE A 75 -6.24 -9.09 12.82
CA ILE A 75 -6.90 -7.80 12.56
C ILE A 75 -6.34 -7.14 11.29
N HIS A 76 -5.01 -7.07 11.14
CA HIS A 76 -4.37 -6.54 9.94
C HIS A 76 -4.77 -7.32 8.69
N ALA A 77 -4.79 -8.65 8.76
CA ALA A 77 -5.16 -9.51 7.63
C ALA A 77 -6.62 -9.29 7.20
N LEU A 78 -7.55 -9.22 8.15
CA LEU A 78 -8.97 -9.03 7.87
C LEU A 78 -9.26 -7.63 7.33
N HIS A 79 -8.58 -6.60 7.85
CA HIS A 79 -8.61 -5.25 7.29
C HIS A 79 -8.13 -5.25 5.83
N ALA A 80 -6.94 -5.81 5.58
CA ALA A 80 -6.34 -5.86 4.25
C ALA A 80 -7.20 -6.64 3.25
N VAL A 81 -7.79 -7.77 3.65
CA VAL A 81 -8.70 -8.56 2.79
C VAL A 81 -9.99 -7.81 2.44
N GLY A 82 -10.36 -6.78 3.21
CA GLY A 82 -11.52 -5.95 2.91
C GLY A 82 -12.80 -6.35 3.63
N PHE A 83 -12.72 -6.94 4.83
CA PHE A 83 -13.91 -7.15 5.68
C PHE A 83 -14.42 -5.81 6.21
N ASP A 84 -15.72 -5.55 6.09
CA ASP A 84 -16.37 -4.33 6.57
C ASP A 84 -16.73 -4.42 8.05
N THR A 85 -17.00 -5.62 8.56
CA THR A 85 -17.20 -5.86 9.99
C THR A 85 -16.50 -7.15 10.43
N VAL A 86 -15.75 -7.06 11.53
CA VAL A 86 -15.03 -8.17 12.13
C VAL A 86 -15.46 -8.30 13.59
N THR A 87 -15.91 -9.48 14.00
CA THR A 87 -16.17 -9.79 15.40
C THR A 87 -15.08 -10.72 15.93
N LEU A 88 -14.31 -10.26 16.91
CA LEU A 88 -13.37 -11.08 17.66
C LEU A 88 -14.11 -11.74 18.83
N LEU A 89 -14.20 -13.05 18.81
CA LEU A 89 -14.92 -13.85 19.80
C LEU A 89 -13.93 -14.49 20.77
N ASP A 90 -14.17 -14.31 22.06
CA ASP A 90 -13.54 -15.08 23.13
C ASP A 90 -14.64 -15.47 24.12
N ARG A 91 -14.98 -16.76 24.17
CA ARG A 91 -16.05 -17.26 25.06
C ARG A 91 -15.66 -17.26 26.54
N THR A 92 -14.36 -17.16 26.84
CA THR A 92 -13.84 -17.04 28.21
C THR A 92 -13.78 -15.60 28.69
N GLY A 93 -13.92 -14.65 27.77
CA GLY A 93 -13.96 -13.21 28.01
C GLY A 93 -12.66 -12.52 27.64
N HIS A 94 -12.76 -11.32 27.07
CA HIS A 94 -11.60 -10.49 26.77
C HIS A 94 -11.07 -9.84 28.05
N SER A 95 -9.74 -9.83 28.26
CA SER A 95 -9.11 -9.07 29.35
C SER A 95 -9.04 -7.57 29.02
N ALA A 96 -8.69 -6.72 30.00
CA ALA A 96 -8.50 -5.29 29.76
C ALA A 96 -7.29 -5.04 28.83
N GLU A 97 -6.22 -5.80 29.02
CA GLU A 97 -5.00 -5.77 28.20
C GLU A 97 -5.31 -6.18 26.77
N ARG A 98 -6.11 -7.24 26.57
CA ARG A 98 -6.54 -7.67 25.23
C ARG A 98 -7.39 -6.61 24.53
N ARG A 99 -8.30 -5.92 25.25
CA ARG A 99 -9.07 -4.80 24.67
C ARG A 99 -8.16 -3.65 24.25
N LYS A 100 -7.24 -3.21 25.12
CA LYS A 100 -6.27 -2.16 24.81
C LYS A 100 -5.39 -2.53 23.62
N LEU A 101 -4.94 -3.78 23.55
CA LEU A 101 -4.18 -4.30 22.42
C LEU A 101 -4.94 -4.17 21.09
N VAL A 102 -6.24 -4.51 21.10
CA VAL A 102 -7.13 -4.35 19.93
C VAL A 102 -7.29 -2.87 19.57
N GLU A 103 -7.54 -2.00 20.55
CA GLU A 103 -7.63 -0.54 20.35
C GLU A 103 -6.35 0.04 19.71
N ASP A 104 -5.18 -0.29 20.28
CA ASP A 104 -3.87 0.15 19.78
C ASP A 104 -3.55 -0.38 18.37
N THR A 105 -4.07 -1.55 18.01
CA THR A 105 -3.92 -2.09 16.64
C THR A 105 -4.87 -1.41 15.67
N VAL A 106 -6.12 -1.21 16.06
CA VAL A 106 -7.15 -0.56 15.24
C VAL A 106 -6.80 0.89 14.96
N SER A 107 -6.23 1.60 15.93
CA SER A 107 -5.82 3.00 15.78
C SER A 107 -4.73 3.22 14.71
N LYS A 108 -4.08 2.16 14.21
CA LYS A 108 -3.10 2.18 13.12
C LYS A 108 -3.70 1.83 11.75
N LEU A 109 -4.98 1.51 11.69
CA LEU A 109 -5.66 1.09 10.46
C LEU A 109 -6.69 2.12 10.04
N SER A 110 -6.51 2.70 8.84
CA SER A 110 -7.50 3.64 8.31
C SER A 110 -8.88 3.01 8.21
N GLY A 111 -9.86 3.67 8.82
CA GLY A 111 -11.28 3.37 8.70
C GLY A 111 -11.81 2.29 9.63
N PHE A 112 -10.99 1.40 10.17
CA PHE A 112 -11.45 0.47 11.20
C PHE A 112 -11.67 1.22 12.52
N GLU A 113 -12.85 1.05 13.11
CA GLU A 113 -13.19 1.59 14.42
C GLU A 113 -13.74 0.48 15.31
N LEU A 114 -13.41 0.54 16.60
CA LEU A 114 -14.00 -0.34 17.61
C LEU A 114 -15.35 0.24 18.01
N LEU A 115 -16.45 -0.39 17.57
CA LEU A 115 -17.82 0.08 17.84
C LEU A 115 -18.49 -0.62 19.02
N GLU A 116 -18.08 -1.85 19.34
CA GLU A 116 -18.61 -2.59 20.48
C GLU A 116 -17.50 -3.40 21.15
N ALA A 117 -17.35 -3.24 22.46
CA ALA A 117 -16.52 -4.13 23.29
C ALA A 117 -17.37 -4.67 24.44
N GLY A 118 -17.85 -5.90 24.29
CA GLY A 118 -18.51 -6.66 25.34
C GLY A 118 -17.52 -7.52 26.14
N GLU A 119 -18.09 -8.38 26.98
CA GLU A 119 -17.30 -9.36 27.73
C GLU A 119 -16.64 -10.38 26.79
N THR A 120 -17.42 -10.98 25.89
CA THR A 120 -16.97 -12.09 25.01
C THR A 120 -16.76 -11.70 23.55
N ARG A 121 -17.15 -10.48 23.16
CA ARG A 121 -17.12 -10.04 21.76
C ARG A 121 -16.56 -8.63 21.64
N ILE A 122 -15.66 -8.44 20.68
CA ILE A 122 -15.21 -7.11 20.24
C ILE A 122 -15.56 -6.98 18.76
N ARG A 123 -16.34 -5.95 18.39
CA ARG A 123 -16.74 -5.67 17.01
C ARG A 123 -16.00 -4.47 16.46
N LEU A 124 -15.30 -4.71 15.36
CA LEU A 124 -14.59 -3.73 14.55
C LEU A 124 -15.38 -3.47 13.27
N THR A 125 -15.52 -2.22 12.87
CA THR A 125 -16.26 -1.84 11.66
C THR A 125 -15.45 -0.84 10.84
N ASN A 126 -15.37 -1.07 9.54
CA ASN A 126 -14.79 -0.12 8.60
C ASN A 126 -15.79 0.99 8.27
N LEU A 127 -15.44 2.24 8.55
CA LEU A 127 -16.27 3.42 8.27
C LEU A 127 -15.95 4.09 6.93
N ILE A 128 -14.89 3.65 6.25
CA ILE A 128 -14.46 4.23 4.97
C ILE A 128 -15.10 3.46 3.80
N ASP A 129 -16.03 4.11 3.10
CA ASP A 129 -16.65 3.59 1.87
C ASP A 129 -15.79 3.95 0.64
N ALA A 130 -15.72 3.03 -0.33
CA ALA A 130 -15.02 3.21 -1.60
C ALA A 130 -15.55 4.39 -2.42
N ASN A 131 -16.82 4.76 -2.25
CA ASN A 131 -17.40 5.96 -2.87
C ASN A 131 -16.73 7.28 -2.43
N ASN A 132 -16.09 7.27 -1.26
CA ASN A 132 -15.54 8.47 -0.63
C ASN A 132 -14.01 8.44 -0.54
N VAL A 133 -13.36 7.51 -1.25
CA VAL A 133 -11.90 7.34 -1.24
C VAL A 133 -11.33 7.49 -2.63
N ASP A 134 -10.21 8.19 -2.69
CA ASP A 134 -9.35 8.27 -3.87
C ASP A 134 -8.03 7.55 -3.55
N VAL A 135 -7.86 6.35 -4.13
CA VAL A 135 -6.70 5.48 -3.89
C VAL A 135 -5.42 6.11 -4.44
N ARG A 136 -5.48 6.82 -5.56
CA ARG A 136 -4.34 7.53 -6.14
C ARG A 136 -3.88 8.67 -5.23
N LYS A 137 -4.80 9.48 -4.72
CA LYS A 137 -4.48 10.56 -3.75
C LYS A 137 -3.88 10.01 -2.46
N SER A 138 -4.34 8.84 -2.04
CA SER A 138 -3.79 8.15 -0.86
C SER A 138 -2.33 7.73 -1.08
N ALA A 139 -2.03 7.16 -2.24
CA ALA A 139 -0.66 6.82 -2.64
C ALA A 139 0.24 8.06 -2.79
N LEU A 140 -0.28 9.15 -3.36
CA LEU A 140 0.41 10.44 -3.45
C LEU A 140 0.74 11.01 -2.05
N ARG A 141 -0.22 10.97 -1.12
CA ARG A 141 0.02 11.42 0.26
C ARG A 141 1.08 10.56 0.94
N LEU A 142 1.04 9.25 0.74
CA LEU A 142 2.05 8.33 1.29
C LEU A 142 3.46 8.65 0.78
N ARG A 143 3.60 8.92 -0.53
CA ARG A 143 4.86 9.41 -1.12
C ARG A 143 5.37 10.65 -0.40
N LEU A 144 4.53 11.67 -0.22
CA LEU A 144 4.92 12.93 0.41
C LEU A 144 5.35 12.74 1.87
N VAL A 145 4.59 11.94 2.63
CA VAL A 145 4.90 11.61 4.03
C VAL A 145 6.25 10.89 4.11
N MET A 146 6.45 9.85 3.30
CA MET A 146 7.68 9.05 3.28
C MET A 146 8.91 9.90 2.91
N LEU A 147 8.82 10.76 1.87
CA LEU A 147 9.94 11.62 1.48
C LEU A 147 10.31 12.62 2.57
N GLY A 148 9.30 13.19 3.23
CA GLY A 148 9.47 14.05 4.40
C GLY A 148 10.13 13.31 5.56
N MET A 149 9.62 12.12 5.90
CA MET A 149 10.20 11.25 6.94
C MET A 149 11.68 10.96 6.65
N HIS A 150 12.02 10.53 5.44
CA HIS A 150 13.40 10.21 5.10
C HIS A 150 14.31 11.44 5.19
N ARG A 151 13.89 12.60 4.70
CA ARG A 151 14.67 13.84 4.81
C ARG A 151 14.92 14.19 6.28
N ASP A 152 13.86 14.20 7.07
CA ASP A 152 13.90 14.61 8.47
C ASP A 152 14.68 13.61 9.33
N ALA A 153 14.63 12.31 9.01
CA ALA A 153 15.41 11.27 9.68
C ALA A 153 16.91 11.48 9.53
N VAL A 154 17.36 11.78 8.31
CA VAL A 154 18.77 12.06 8.02
C VAL A 154 19.20 13.34 8.75
N GLN A 155 18.40 14.40 8.68
CA GLN A 155 18.68 15.63 9.41
C GLN A 155 18.74 15.43 10.93
N ALA A 156 17.85 14.60 11.49
CA ALA A 156 17.85 14.28 12.91
C ALA A 156 19.16 13.61 13.33
N VAL A 157 19.63 12.62 12.57
CA VAL A 157 20.88 11.91 12.87
C VAL A 157 22.10 12.80 12.70
N LEU A 158 22.17 13.58 11.62
CA LEU A 158 23.33 14.45 11.36
C LEU A 158 23.48 15.57 12.39
N ASN A 159 22.37 16.06 12.94
CA ASN A 159 22.35 17.17 13.91
C ASN A 159 22.21 16.71 15.37
N GLY A 160 22.03 15.41 15.63
CA GLY A 160 21.72 14.89 16.96
C GLY A 160 20.36 15.40 17.51
N ASP A 161 19.39 15.65 16.63
CA ASP A 161 18.07 16.18 16.98
C ASP A 161 17.09 15.04 17.34
N GLU A 162 17.09 14.67 18.62
CA GLU A 162 16.18 13.65 19.15
C GLU A 162 14.69 14.03 19.02
N ALA A 163 14.36 15.33 19.02
CA ALA A 163 12.97 15.77 18.94
C ALA A 163 12.43 15.54 17.52
N LEU A 164 13.22 15.89 16.51
CA LEU A 164 12.91 15.59 15.11
C LEU A 164 12.84 14.08 14.86
N ALA A 165 13.74 13.31 15.45
CA ALA A 165 13.72 11.84 15.35
C ALA A 165 12.41 11.24 15.87
N ARG A 166 11.94 11.67 17.05
CA ARG A 166 10.64 11.21 17.60
C ARG A 166 9.47 11.59 16.67
N GLN A 167 9.50 12.79 16.07
CA GLN A 167 8.49 13.19 15.09
C GLN A 167 8.49 12.34 13.82
N VAL A 168 9.65 11.82 13.38
CA VAL A 168 9.72 10.86 12.27
C VAL A 168 9.05 9.55 12.69
N ILE A 169 9.40 9.02 13.87
CA ILE A 169 8.84 7.76 14.39
C ILE A 169 7.32 7.84 14.54
N ASP A 170 6.78 8.96 15.03
CA ASP A 170 5.33 9.13 15.19
C ASP A 170 4.59 9.18 13.84
N ARG A 171 5.23 9.76 12.80
CA ARG A 171 4.68 9.86 11.43
C ARG A 171 4.62 8.52 10.70
N ASP A 172 5.40 7.53 11.13
CA ASP A 172 5.34 6.18 10.56
C ASP A 172 3.92 5.59 10.64
N SER A 173 3.21 5.86 11.73
CA SER A 173 1.80 5.46 11.89
C SER A 173 0.85 6.09 10.85
N GLU A 174 1.18 7.26 10.29
CA GLU A 174 0.44 7.85 9.18
C GLU A 174 0.75 7.13 7.85
N ALA A 175 2.02 6.77 7.62
CA ALA A 175 2.43 6.00 6.45
C ALA A 175 1.73 4.63 6.41
N ASP A 176 1.75 3.90 7.54
CA ASP A 176 1.04 2.63 7.74
C ASP A 176 -0.45 2.73 7.38
N LYS A 177 -1.12 3.76 7.90
CA LYS A 177 -2.55 4.00 7.67
C LYS A 177 -2.88 4.20 6.21
N LEU A 178 -2.06 4.98 5.51
CA LEU A 178 -2.24 5.25 4.08
C LEU A 178 -2.01 3.98 3.26
N PHE A 179 -0.95 3.23 3.56
CA PHE A 179 -0.66 1.97 2.89
C PHE A 179 -1.76 0.90 3.13
N ALA A 180 -2.26 0.80 4.36
CA ALA A 180 -3.35 -0.11 4.71
C ALA A 180 -4.63 0.22 3.92
N MET A 181 -4.96 1.51 3.76
CA MET A 181 -6.10 1.96 2.97
C MET A 181 -5.97 1.58 1.48
N VAL A 182 -4.81 1.85 0.86
CA VAL A 182 -4.54 1.45 -0.53
C VAL A 182 -4.65 -0.07 -0.69
N THR A 183 -4.04 -0.83 0.22
CA THR A 183 -4.06 -2.29 0.21
C THR A 183 -5.48 -2.86 0.30
N ARG A 184 -6.30 -2.31 1.20
CA ARG A 184 -7.70 -2.72 1.39
C ARG A 184 -8.50 -2.58 0.10
N HIS A 185 -8.48 -1.38 -0.50
CA HIS A 185 -9.28 -1.11 -1.70
C HIS A 185 -8.79 -1.90 -2.91
N PHE A 186 -7.46 -2.03 -3.08
CA PHE A 186 -6.90 -2.91 -4.11
C PHE A 186 -7.38 -4.36 -3.94
N ARG A 187 -7.31 -4.93 -2.73
CA ARG A 187 -7.76 -6.31 -2.48
C ARG A 187 -9.26 -6.51 -2.67
N ARG A 188 -10.09 -5.51 -2.32
CA ARG A 188 -11.54 -5.54 -2.61
C ARG A 188 -11.79 -5.53 -4.12
N ALA A 189 -11.10 -4.70 -4.87
CA ALA A 189 -11.21 -4.62 -6.33
C ALA A 189 -10.86 -5.94 -7.06
N LEU A 190 -10.02 -6.80 -6.47
CA LEU A 190 -9.71 -8.12 -7.03
C LEU A 190 -10.89 -9.10 -6.98
N THR A 191 -11.83 -8.93 -6.06
CA THR A 191 -12.92 -9.90 -5.81
C THR A 191 -14.32 -9.32 -5.94
N ASN A 192 -14.46 -8.00 -5.89
CA ASN A 192 -15.72 -7.28 -6.00
C ASN A 192 -15.66 -6.30 -7.18
N LEU A 193 -16.52 -6.51 -8.16
CA LEU A 193 -16.60 -5.69 -9.37
C LEU A 193 -17.17 -4.30 -9.09
N GLN A 194 -18.14 -4.19 -8.18
CA GLN A 194 -18.70 -2.91 -7.77
C GLN A 194 -17.67 -2.03 -7.08
N GLU A 195 -16.66 -2.62 -6.41
CA GLU A 195 -15.56 -1.84 -5.83
C GLU A 195 -14.77 -1.10 -6.91
N VAL A 196 -14.48 -1.76 -8.03
CA VAL A 196 -13.75 -1.16 -9.16
C VAL A 196 -14.53 0.01 -9.73
N GLU A 197 -15.85 -0.18 -9.94
CA GLU A 197 -16.74 0.88 -10.43
C GLU A 197 -16.75 2.11 -9.51
N LYS A 198 -16.83 1.90 -8.19
CA LYS A 198 -16.83 2.98 -7.20
C LYS A 198 -15.51 3.74 -7.16
N LEU A 199 -14.38 3.03 -7.29
CA LEU A 199 -13.04 3.63 -7.21
C LEU A 199 -12.66 4.43 -8.46
N SER A 200 -13.37 4.28 -9.58
CA SER A 200 -13.09 4.97 -10.84
C SER A 200 -11.69 4.71 -11.42
N TYR A 201 -11.08 3.57 -11.07
CA TYR A 201 -9.75 3.14 -11.56
C TYR A 201 -9.80 1.71 -12.07
N GLY A 202 -8.98 1.40 -13.08
CA GLY A 202 -8.76 0.04 -13.55
C GLY A 202 -8.05 -0.83 -12.51
N ARG A 203 -8.21 -2.16 -12.59
CA ARG A 203 -7.52 -3.10 -11.67
C ARG A 203 -6.01 -3.04 -11.81
N ASP A 204 -5.55 -2.75 -13.01
CA ASP A 204 -4.17 -2.62 -13.40
C ASP A 204 -3.54 -1.35 -12.83
N GLU A 205 -4.26 -0.22 -12.87
CA GLU A 205 -3.88 1.02 -12.16
C GLU A 205 -3.87 0.81 -10.63
N LEU A 206 -4.89 0.16 -10.08
CA LEU A 206 -4.97 -0.14 -8.64
C LEU A 206 -3.81 -1.04 -8.19
N PHE A 207 -3.38 -1.99 -9.04
CA PHE A 207 -2.19 -2.80 -8.77
C PHE A 207 -0.92 -1.95 -8.71
N GLU A 208 -0.75 -1.01 -9.64
CA GLU A 208 0.40 -0.10 -9.67
C GLU A 208 0.43 0.79 -8.42
N TYR A 209 -0.72 1.35 -8.01
CA TYR A 209 -0.83 2.14 -6.79
C TYR A 209 -0.50 1.31 -5.54
N TYR A 210 -1.01 0.08 -5.44
CA TYR A 210 -0.67 -0.83 -4.36
C TYR A 210 0.83 -1.15 -4.33
N TYR A 211 1.41 -1.50 -5.47
CA TYR A 211 2.81 -1.88 -5.56
C TYR A 211 3.75 -0.72 -5.19
N ALA A 212 3.49 0.47 -5.74
CA ALA A 212 4.25 1.68 -5.43
C ALA A 212 4.12 2.04 -3.95
N SER A 213 2.89 2.01 -3.42
CA SER A 213 2.64 2.29 -2.00
C SER A 213 3.35 1.30 -1.08
N ARG A 214 3.48 0.02 -1.48
CA ARG A 214 4.29 -0.95 -0.73
C ARG A 214 5.77 -0.60 -0.70
N GLN A 215 6.30 -0.05 -1.80
CA GLN A 215 7.69 0.41 -1.80
C GLN A 215 7.85 1.66 -0.92
N PHE A 216 6.87 2.58 -0.93
CA PHE A 216 6.92 3.76 -0.07
C PHE A 216 6.84 3.43 1.42
N GLU A 217 6.00 2.48 1.83
CA GLU A 217 5.94 2.02 3.22
C GLU A 217 7.30 1.45 3.67
N ARG A 218 7.94 0.60 2.86
CA ARG A 218 9.30 0.14 3.17
C ARG A 218 10.33 1.27 3.26
N CYS A 219 10.22 2.31 2.43
CA CYS A 219 11.07 3.49 2.56
C CYS A 219 10.78 4.26 3.87
N ALA A 220 9.53 4.31 4.33
CA ALA A 220 9.15 4.89 5.61
C ALA A 220 9.74 4.09 6.79
N ASP A 221 9.70 2.75 6.75
CA ASP A 221 10.37 1.89 7.74
C ASP A 221 11.87 2.20 7.84
N HIS A 222 12.53 2.40 6.69
CA HIS A 222 13.94 2.77 6.66
C HIS A 222 14.19 4.20 7.18
N ALA A 223 13.26 5.13 6.94
CA ALA A 223 13.34 6.46 7.55
C ALA A 223 13.20 6.38 9.08
N GLU A 224 12.29 5.54 9.60
CA GLU A 224 12.17 5.28 11.03
C GLU A 224 13.46 4.66 11.61
N LYS A 225 14.01 3.63 10.92
CA LYS A 225 15.28 3.00 11.29
C LYS A 225 16.42 4.02 11.36
N ILE A 226 16.52 4.93 10.39
CA ILE A 226 17.50 6.03 10.40
C ILE A 226 17.27 6.92 11.62
N ALA A 227 16.04 7.41 11.83
CA ALA A 227 15.73 8.33 12.93
C ALA A 227 16.07 7.73 14.31
N ARG A 228 15.92 6.42 14.49
CA ARG A 228 16.27 5.74 15.75
C ARG A 228 17.75 5.86 16.13
N PHE A 229 18.68 6.04 15.19
CA PHE A 229 20.09 6.31 15.52
C PHE A 229 20.27 7.64 16.25
N ALA A 230 19.46 8.66 15.97
CA ALA A 230 19.54 9.93 16.68
C ALA A 230 19.09 9.81 18.15
N LEU A 231 18.41 8.71 18.52
CA LEU A 231 17.97 8.43 19.89
C LEU A 231 18.92 7.50 20.65
N ASP A 232 19.93 6.96 19.97
CA ASP A 232 20.94 6.08 20.56
C ASP A 232 22.17 6.90 20.96
N PRO A 233 22.46 7.06 22.26
CA PRO A 233 23.61 7.85 22.72
C PRO A 233 24.96 7.33 22.23
N ASP A 234 25.05 6.06 21.87
CA ASP A 234 26.27 5.44 21.37
C ASP A 234 26.41 5.57 19.83
N ALA A 235 25.36 6.03 19.15
CA ALA A 235 25.36 6.21 17.70
C ALA A 235 25.90 7.60 17.31
N VAL A 236 27.16 7.63 16.87
CA VAL A 236 27.84 8.86 16.46
C VAL A 236 28.09 8.85 14.95
N VAL A 237 27.67 9.92 14.28
CA VAL A 237 28.02 10.19 12.87
C VAL A 237 29.11 11.26 12.82
N PRO A 238 30.32 10.94 12.32
CA PRO A 238 31.38 11.91 12.18
C PRO A 238 31.00 13.03 11.20
N ALA A 239 31.29 14.28 11.57
CA ALA A 239 31.01 15.46 10.74
C ALA A 239 31.67 15.39 9.35
N THR A 240 32.78 14.65 9.22
CA THR A 240 33.48 14.40 7.95
C THR A 240 32.64 13.65 6.92
N PHE A 241 31.61 12.91 7.35
CA PHE A 241 30.71 12.18 6.46
C PHE A 241 29.36 12.87 6.24
N ALA A 242 29.04 13.93 7.00
CA ALA A 242 27.71 14.54 7.01
C ALA A 242 27.25 15.00 5.61
N ASP A 243 28.05 15.80 4.91
CA ASP A 243 27.72 16.31 3.58
C ASP A 243 27.52 15.18 2.55
N ARG A 244 28.34 14.13 2.64
CA ARG A 244 28.24 12.96 1.75
C ARG A 244 26.96 12.17 2.03
N ILE A 245 26.65 11.91 3.30
CA ILE A 245 25.42 11.22 3.71
C ILE A 245 24.20 12.03 3.25
N GLU A 246 24.19 13.34 3.48
CA GLU A 246 23.09 14.21 3.05
C GLU A 246 22.89 14.14 1.53
N SER A 247 23.97 14.30 0.75
CA SER A 247 23.93 14.23 -0.71
C SER A 247 23.42 12.87 -1.23
N LEU A 248 23.96 11.77 -0.70
CA LEU A 248 23.54 10.41 -1.09
C LEU A 248 22.07 10.16 -0.72
N SER A 249 21.64 10.64 0.45
CA SER A 249 20.25 10.53 0.88
C SER A 249 19.29 11.33 0.00
N ALA A 250 19.70 12.51 -0.46
CA ALA A 250 18.91 13.34 -1.36
C ALA A 250 18.76 12.67 -2.73
N THR A 251 19.85 12.12 -3.27
CA THR A 251 19.80 11.34 -4.52
C THR A 251 18.90 10.12 -4.36
N SER A 252 18.96 9.41 -3.24
CA SER A 252 18.10 8.26 -2.97
C SER A 252 16.60 8.62 -2.97
N ARG A 253 16.23 9.71 -2.28
CA ARG A 253 14.86 10.25 -2.32
C ARG A 253 14.43 10.62 -3.75
N GLN A 254 15.32 11.24 -4.53
CA GLN A 254 15.01 11.63 -5.91
C GLN A 254 14.75 10.43 -6.83
N VAL A 255 15.45 9.30 -6.64
CA VAL A 255 15.17 8.06 -7.39
C VAL A 255 13.72 7.61 -7.18
N VAL A 256 13.24 7.65 -5.93
CA VAL A 256 11.85 7.28 -5.60
C VAL A 256 10.87 8.30 -6.19
N ASP A 257 11.17 9.59 -6.06
CA ASP A 257 10.32 10.70 -6.49
C ASP A 257 10.09 10.69 -8.02
N ASP A 258 11.18 10.62 -8.78
CA ASP A 258 11.16 10.57 -10.25
C ASP A 258 10.38 9.33 -10.75
N ALA A 259 10.60 8.17 -10.12
CA ALA A 259 9.92 6.94 -10.49
C ALA A 259 8.40 7.00 -10.18
N ALA A 260 8.04 7.60 -9.05
CA ALA A 260 6.66 7.71 -8.61
C ALA A 260 5.84 8.69 -9.46
N ASP A 261 6.45 9.72 -10.04
CA ASP A 261 5.78 10.67 -10.94
C ASP A 261 5.19 10.00 -12.17
N VAL A 262 5.82 8.94 -12.68
CA VAL A 262 5.31 8.19 -13.83
C VAL A 262 4.00 7.46 -13.51
N ILE A 263 3.89 6.90 -12.30
CA ILE A 263 2.72 6.13 -11.86
C ILE A 263 1.60 7.03 -11.36
N LEU A 264 1.95 8.06 -10.60
CA LEU A 264 0.99 8.82 -9.79
C LEU A 264 0.72 10.24 -10.30
N ALA A 265 1.48 10.72 -11.28
CA ALA A 265 1.37 12.06 -11.85
C ALA A 265 1.42 11.97 -13.38
N ASP A 266 2.03 12.96 -14.03
CA ASP A 266 2.13 13.07 -15.48
C ASP A 266 3.58 12.82 -15.98
N GLY A 267 4.35 12.00 -15.24
CA GLY A 267 5.72 11.65 -15.59
C GLY A 267 5.80 10.74 -16.82
N GLY A 268 6.77 11.00 -17.70
CA GLY A 268 7.07 10.15 -18.86
C GLY A 268 7.99 8.97 -18.51
N ILE A 269 8.09 7.99 -19.42
CA ILE A 269 8.98 6.82 -19.27
C ILE A 269 10.45 7.22 -19.06
N GLU A 270 10.85 8.38 -19.58
CA GLU A 270 12.18 8.96 -19.40
C GLU A 270 12.53 9.17 -17.93
N ALA A 271 11.56 9.54 -17.09
CA ALA A 271 11.78 9.72 -15.65
C ALA A 271 12.11 8.38 -14.96
N ALA A 272 11.45 7.28 -15.36
CA ALA A 272 11.75 5.95 -14.84
C ALA A 272 13.16 5.48 -15.28
N HIS A 273 13.55 5.71 -16.53
CA HIS A 273 14.92 5.39 -16.99
C HIS A 273 15.98 6.24 -16.27
N ALA A 274 15.72 7.54 -16.08
CA ALA A 274 16.60 8.42 -15.34
C ALA A 274 16.75 7.98 -13.88
N ALA A 275 15.65 7.57 -13.22
CA ALA A 275 15.68 7.02 -11.87
C ALA A 275 16.56 5.77 -11.76
N LEU A 276 16.47 4.84 -12.73
CA LEU A 276 17.31 3.64 -12.77
C LEU A 276 18.80 3.97 -12.96
N SER A 277 19.13 4.89 -13.86
CA SER A 277 20.52 5.35 -14.04
C SER A 277 21.06 5.98 -12.77
N LYS A 278 20.29 6.90 -12.16
CA LYS A 278 20.62 7.58 -10.92
C LYS A 278 20.83 6.60 -9.76
N ARG A 279 20.04 5.53 -9.70
CA ARG A 279 20.22 4.46 -8.70
C ARG A 279 21.57 3.75 -8.88
N ASN A 280 22.00 3.48 -10.11
CA ASN A 280 23.28 2.82 -10.36
C ASN A 280 24.45 3.72 -9.92
N ASP A 281 24.41 4.99 -10.33
CA ASP A 281 25.43 5.97 -9.92
C ASP A 281 25.48 6.12 -8.39
N LEU A 282 24.31 6.15 -7.73
CA LEU A 282 24.21 6.19 -6.28
C LEU A 282 24.82 4.94 -5.62
N SER A 283 24.57 3.75 -6.17
CA SER A 283 25.12 2.49 -5.66
C SER A 283 26.65 2.48 -5.70
N ASP A 284 27.25 2.99 -6.78
CA ASP A 284 28.71 3.08 -6.90
C ASP A 284 29.29 4.07 -5.89
N ASN A 285 28.62 5.22 -5.69
CA ASN A 285 29.04 6.22 -4.70
C ASN A 285 28.89 5.74 -3.25
N LEU A 286 27.84 4.98 -2.95
CA LEU A 286 27.64 4.33 -1.65
C LEU A 286 28.73 3.30 -1.38
N GLN A 287 29.08 2.47 -2.36
CA GLN A 287 30.17 1.51 -2.23
C GLN A 287 31.53 2.20 -2.03
N ALA A 288 31.77 3.32 -2.71
CA ALA A 288 32.99 4.11 -2.52
C ALA A 288 33.08 4.65 -1.08
N LEU A 289 31.98 5.20 -0.55
CA LEU A 289 31.94 5.66 0.84
C LEU A 289 32.08 4.51 1.84
N ASP A 290 31.42 3.38 1.61
CA ASP A 290 31.55 2.18 2.46
C ASP A 290 33.02 1.70 2.52
N ARG A 291 33.74 1.72 1.38
CA ARG A 291 35.18 1.42 1.36
C ARG A 291 36.01 2.41 2.19
N ASP A 292 35.69 3.69 2.15
CA ASP A 292 36.36 4.70 2.97
C ASP A 292 36.17 4.43 4.47
N LEU A 293 35.02 3.87 4.88
CA LEU A 293 34.74 3.52 6.28
C LEU A 293 35.65 2.40 6.82
N TYR A 294 36.14 1.49 5.99
CA TYR A 294 37.08 0.43 6.45
C TYR A 294 38.40 1.00 6.96
N GLY A 295 38.81 2.17 6.46
CA GLY A 295 40.01 2.87 6.93
C GLY A 295 39.76 3.78 8.12
N HIS A 296 38.55 3.82 8.67
CA HIS A 296 38.17 4.73 9.73
C HIS A 296 38.70 4.27 11.11
N ASP A 297 39.27 5.21 11.88
CA ASP A 297 39.97 4.90 13.14
C ASP A 297 39.03 4.44 14.27
N THR A 298 37.75 4.82 14.20
CA THR A 298 36.72 4.47 15.19
C THR A 298 35.73 3.44 14.62
N PRO A 299 35.79 2.16 15.02
CA PRO A 299 34.89 1.11 14.52
C PRO A 299 33.41 1.36 14.79
N GLY A 300 33.06 1.99 15.92
CA GLY A 300 31.68 2.31 16.28
C GLY A 300 31.04 3.32 15.33
N GLU A 301 31.78 4.38 14.98
CA GLU A 301 31.33 5.39 14.02
C GLU A 301 31.18 4.79 12.62
N ALA A 302 32.14 3.96 12.18
CA ALA A 302 32.06 3.25 10.90
C ALA A 302 30.85 2.31 10.83
N TYR A 303 30.53 1.61 11.92
CA TYR A 303 29.36 0.74 12.01
C TYR A 303 28.05 1.52 11.84
N VAL A 304 27.89 2.64 12.57
CA VAL A 304 26.69 3.49 12.50
C VAL A 304 26.51 4.04 11.09
N VAL A 305 27.58 4.62 10.51
CA VAL A 305 27.52 5.14 9.14
C VAL A 305 27.18 4.02 8.14
N GLY A 306 27.79 2.85 8.24
CA GLY A 306 27.46 1.71 7.37
C GLY A 306 25.97 1.33 7.39
N LEU A 307 25.33 1.32 8.57
CA LEU A 307 23.90 1.03 8.68
C LEU A 307 22.99 2.14 8.11
N LEU A 308 23.43 3.40 8.19
CA LEU A 308 22.76 4.52 7.53
C LEU A 308 22.83 4.38 6.01
N LEU A 309 24.02 4.06 5.48
CA LEU A 309 24.23 3.85 4.05
C LEU A 309 23.41 2.68 3.50
N ASP A 310 23.31 1.57 4.24
CA ASP A 310 22.41 0.45 3.89
C ASP A 310 20.95 0.93 3.77
N SER A 311 20.47 1.73 4.72
CA SER A 311 19.08 2.24 4.69
C SER A 311 18.84 3.24 3.55
N ILE A 312 19.84 4.08 3.23
CA ILE A 312 19.83 4.98 2.08
C ILE A 312 19.83 4.17 0.77
N GLN A 313 20.64 3.11 0.68
CA GLN A 313 20.67 2.22 -0.48
C GLN A 313 19.31 1.55 -0.70
N ARG A 314 18.72 1.01 0.36
CA ARG A 314 17.41 0.34 0.31
C ARG A 314 16.32 1.25 -0.21
N THR A 315 16.31 2.52 0.21
CA THR A 315 15.37 3.52 -0.32
C THR A 315 15.49 3.65 -1.85
N ALA A 316 16.71 3.71 -2.39
CA ALA A 316 16.93 3.81 -3.83
C ALA A 316 16.57 2.51 -4.57
N GLU A 317 16.85 1.35 -3.97
CA GLU A 317 16.44 0.04 -4.51
C GLU A 317 14.91 -0.08 -4.61
N TYR A 318 14.18 0.41 -3.61
CA TYR A 318 12.72 0.49 -3.66
C TYR A 318 12.25 1.49 -4.71
N GLY A 319 12.90 2.63 -4.87
CA GLY A 319 12.65 3.55 -5.99
C GLY A 319 12.88 2.89 -7.36
N ALA A 320 13.91 2.06 -7.50
CA ALA A 320 14.15 1.29 -8.73
C ALA A 320 13.06 0.24 -8.99
N ASN A 321 12.49 -0.38 -7.95
CA ASN A 321 11.32 -1.26 -8.10
C ASN A 321 10.10 -0.49 -8.61
N VAL A 322 9.86 0.73 -8.09
CA VAL A 322 8.81 1.63 -8.59
C VAL A 322 9.05 1.96 -10.07
N ALA A 323 10.28 2.30 -10.45
CA ALA A 323 10.65 2.59 -11.84
C ALA A 323 10.39 1.38 -12.77
N GLY A 324 10.64 0.16 -12.28
CA GLY A 324 10.36 -1.07 -13.02
C GLY A 324 8.86 -1.25 -13.34
N ILE A 325 7.98 -0.95 -12.39
CA ILE A 325 6.52 -0.98 -12.63
C ILE A 325 6.06 0.21 -13.49
N ALA A 326 6.65 1.39 -13.31
CA ALA A 326 6.38 2.56 -14.15
C ALA A 326 6.61 2.27 -15.64
N ILE A 327 7.72 1.62 -15.99
CA ILE A 327 8.01 1.21 -17.37
C ILE A 327 6.94 0.24 -17.90
N GLN A 328 6.50 -0.72 -17.08
CA GLN A 328 5.45 -1.68 -17.47
C GLN A 328 4.10 -0.97 -17.70
N GLN A 329 3.76 0.00 -16.86
CA GLN A 329 2.56 0.82 -17.03
C GLN A 329 2.60 1.59 -18.35
N THR A 330 3.73 2.24 -18.68
CA THR A 330 3.85 2.96 -19.96
C THR A 330 3.78 2.01 -21.15
N ALA A 331 4.45 0.85 -21.07
CA ALA A 331 4.42 -0.16 -22.12
C ALA A 331 3.01 -0.69 -22.39
N ARG A 332 2.18 -0.86 -21.34
CA ARG A 332 0.76 -1.25 -21.49
C ARG A 332 -0.04 -0.24 -22.32
N LYS A 333 0.30 1.05 -22.22
CA LYS A 333 -0.36 2.13 -22.98
C LYS A 333 0.14 2.24 -24.42
N CYS A 334 1.25 1.59 -24.78
CA CYS A 334 1.78 1.61 -26.15
C CYS A 334 1.01 0.67 -27.12
N GLU A 335 0.23 -0.27 -26.62
CA GLU A 335 -0.64 -1.11 -27.43
C GLU A 335 -2.05 -0.52 -27.48
N CYS A 336 -2.32 0.36 -28.45
CA CYS A 336 -3.64 0.73 -29.01
C CYS A 336 -3.48 1.83 -30.09
N LEU A 337 -2.58 1.64 -31.05
CA LEU A 337 -2.60 2.38 -32.31
C LEU A 337 -2.82 1.36 -33.43
N ASP A 338 -4.08 0.99 -33.62
CA ASP A 338 -4.54 0.35 -34.87
C ASP A 338 -4.75 1.42 -35.96
#